data_AF-A0A916FC75-F1
#
_entry.id   AF-A0A916FC75-F1
#
_cell.length_a   1.000
_cell.length_b   1.000
_cell.length_c   1.000
_cell.angle_alpha   90.00
_cell.angle_beta   90.00
_cell.angle_gamma   90.00
#
_symmetry.space_group_name_H-M   'P 1'
#
loop_
_entity.id
_entity.type
_entity.pdbx_description
1 polymer ?
#
loop_
_entity_poly.entity_id
_entity_poly.type
_entity_poly.pdbx_seq_one_letter_code
_entity_poly.pdbx_strand_id
1 'polypeptide(L)'
;MMNAPSIRIALVGPLPPPFGGMANQTRQLAELLRSEGVGVEVVRVNAPYRPAWLEPVRGVRALFRLLPYLARLWAAAGRNDLFHIMANSGWSWHLYAAPAIWIAKLRGKVVVINYRGGEAEKFFARAFAWVKPSLKRADAIIVPSGFLAEIFGKRGFATHIVPNIVNLERFAAIDPAEKPAAPHMLVARNLEPLYDNTTALHAFARIRQHHPDARLTIAGSGPERAALEQLACSLNIADAVTFAGRVENAEMPALYQTVHIALNPSLADNMPISILEALASGVPVVSTDVGGVPFLV
;
A
#
# COMPACT_ATOMS: atom_id res chain seq x y z
N MET A 1 -2.68 -25.84 28.90
CA MET A 1 -1.83 -25.06 27.98
C MET A 1 -1.59 -23.71 28.62
N MET A 2 -0.34 -23.36 28.90
CA MET A 2 0.03 -22.18 29.68
C MET A 2 -0.29 -20.91 28.89
N ASN A 3 -1.17 -20.06 29.43
CA ASN A 3 -1.47 -18.72 28.91
C ASN A 3 -0.17 -17.91 28.84
N ALA A 4 0.43 -17.80 27.64
CA ALA A 4 1.38 -16.74 27.39
C ALA A 4 0.70 -15.40 27.73
N PRO A 5 1.38 -14.45 28.38
CA PRO A 5 0.79 -13.13 28.64
C PRO A 5 0.31 -12.56 27.30
N SER A 6 -0.98 -12.21 27.19
CA SER A 6 -1.53 -11.71 25.93
C SER A 6 -0.90 -10.34 25.64
N ILE A 7 0.11 -10.31 24.78
CA ILE A 7 0.74 -9.07 24.34
C ILE A 7 -0.34 -8.14 23.81
N ARG A 8 -0.28 -6.86 24.20
CA ARG A 8 -1.18 -5.82 23.71
C ARG A 8 -0.43 -4.84 22.82
N ILE A 9 -0.97 -4.63 21.61
CA ILE A 9 -0.37 -3.83 20.55
C ILE A 9 -1.24 -2.61 20.25
N ALA A 10 -0.63 -1.43 20.35
CA ALA A 10 -1.17 -0.23 19.72
C ALA A 10 -0.73 -0.21 18.25
N LEU A 11 -1.63 -0.60 17.35
CA LEU A 11 -1.39 -0.55 15.90
C LEU A 11 -1.75 0.85 15.38
N VAL A 12 -0.73 1.62 15.01
CA VAL A 12 -0.88 3.01 14.54
C VAL A 12 -0.83 3.02 13.02
N GLY A 13 -1.94 3.37 12.36
CA GLY A 13 -2.02 3.36 10.90
C GLY A 13 -3.34 3.86 10.34
N PRO A 14 -3.47 3.99 9.01
CA PRO A 14 -4.73 4.35 8.38
C PRO A 14 -5.69 3.14 8.36
N LEU A 15 -7.00 3.40 8.35
CA LEU A 15 -8.02 2.38 8.09
C LEU A 15 -8.94 2.82 6.96
N PRO A 16 -9.52 1.89 6.18
CA PRO A 16 -10.56 2.21 5.22
C PRO A 16 -11.86 2.65 5.93
N PRO A 17 -12.72 3.46 5.28
CA PRO A 17 -12.45 4.31 4.10
C PRO A 17 -11.71 5.62 4.47
N PRO A 18 -10.88 6.23 3.60
CA PRO A 18 -10.61 5.85 2.21
C PRO A 18 -9.74 4.60 2.10
N PHE A 19 -9.98 3.82 1.05
CA PHE A 19 -9.22 2.61 0.76
C PHE A 19 -7.90 2.95 0.07
N GLY A 20 -6.89 2.12 0.34
CA GLY A 20 -5.56 2.23 -0.25
C GLY A 20 -4.64 1.15 0.34
N GLY A 21 -3.47 0.94 -0.27
CA GLY A 21 -2.55 -0.15 0.09
C GLY A 21 -2.27 -0.23 1.59
N MET A 22 -1.78 0.87 2.20
CA MET A 22 -1.49 0.89 3.64
C MET A 22 -2.72 0.74 4.52
N ALA A 23 -3.89 1.26 4.12
CA ALA A 23 -5.11 1.16 4.93
C ALA A 23 -5.63 -0.28 4.97
N ASN A 24 -5.61 -0.97 3.83
CA ASN A 24 -5.98 -2.38 3.74
C ASN A 24 -4.98 -3.25 4.50
N GLN A 25 -3.67 -2.98 4.38
CA GLN A 25 -2.63 -3.70 5.13
C GLN A 25 -2.74 -3.49 6.64
N THR A 26 -3.06 -2.28 7.10
CA THR A 26 -3.28 -2.01 8.53
C THR A 26 -4.46 -2.82 9.07
N ARG A 27 -5.57 -2.87 8.31
CA ARG A 27 -6.74 -3.68 8.67
C ARG A 27 -6.40 -5.17 8.70
N GLN A 28 -5.77 -5.69 7.65
CA GLN A 28 -5.39 -7.10 7.55
C GLN A 28 -4.45 -7.52 8.69
N LEU A 29 -3.44 -6.69 9.00
CA LEU A 29 -2.54 -6.95 10.12
C LEU A 29 -3.28 -6.98 11.46
N ALA A 30 -4.23 -6.07 11.68
CA ALA A 30 -5.04 -6.07 12.90
C ALA A 30 -5.91 -7.34 13.03
N GLU A 31 -6.50 -7.79 11.92
CA GLU A 31 -7.33 -9.01 11.87
C GLU A 31 -6.51 -10.26 12.17
N LEU A 32 -5.34 -10.41 11.52
CA LEU A 32 -4.44 -11.56 11.72
C LEU A 32 -3.83 -11.61 13.12
N LEU A 33 -3.42 -10.47 13.68
CA LEU A 33 -2.92 -10.43 15.05
C LEU A 33 -4.02 -10.84 16.05
N ARG A 34 -5.27 -10.41 15.82
CA ARG A 34 -6.40 -10.79 16.68
C ARG A 34 -6.76 -12.26 16.56
N SER A 35 -6.66 -12.86 15.37
CA SER A 35 -6.90 -14.30 15.20
C SER A 35 -5.88 -15.16 15.96
N GLU A 36 -4.66 -14.65 16.15
CA GLU A 36 -3.61 -15.25 16.99
C GLU A 36 -3.77 -14.92 18.50
N GLY A 37 -4.90 -14.32 18.91
CA GLY A 37 -5.17 -14.00 20.32
C GLY A 37 -4.43 -12.77 20.86
N VAL A 38 -3.81 -11.96 20.01
CA VAL A 38 -3.11 -10.72 20.41
C VAL A 38 -4.13 -9.60 20.63
N GLY A 39 -3.98 -8.85 21.73
CA GLY A 39 -4.83 -7.70 22.02
C GLY A 39 -4.48 -6.51 21.14
N VAL A 40 -5.27 -6.18 20.12
CA VAL A 40 -4.96 -5.07 19.19
C VAL A 40 -5.87 -3.86 19.37
N GLU A 41 -5.29 -2.74 19.81
CA GLU A 41 -5.90 -1.41 19.79
C GLU A 41 -5.43 -0.63 18.55
N VAL A 42 -6.36 -0.25 17.66
CA VAL A 42 -5.99 0.53 16.46
C VAL A 42 -6.09 2.03 16.74
N VAL A 43 -4.96 2.74 16.59
CA VAL A 43 -4.91 4.21 16.64
C VAL A 43 -4.90 4.76 15.22
N ARG A 44 -6.08 5.15 14.76
CA ARG A 44 -6.33 5.57 13.37
C ARG A 44 -5.76 6.97 13.07
N VAL A 45 -4.92 7.08 12.04
CA VAL A 45 -4.28 8.35 11.60
C VAL A 45 -5.12 9.17 10.60
N ASN A 46 -6.12 8.54 9.98
CA ASN A 46 -7.05 9.13 9.01
C ASN A 46 -8.49 9.19 9.53
N ALA A 47 -8.68 9.44 10.82
CA ALA A 47 -10.01 9.58 11.40
C ALA A 47 -10.78 10.77 10.79
N PRO A 48 -12.10 10.64 10.54
CA PRO A 48 -12.92 11.72 10.00
C PRO A 48 -12.99 12.92 10.96
N TYR A 49 -13.16 14.11 10.40
CA TYR A 49 -13.20 15.36 11.16
C TYR A 49 -14.41 15.40 12.11
N ARG A 50 -14.20 15.84 13.36
CA ARG A 50 -15.30 16.13 14.29
C ARG A 50 -15.05 17.46 15.02
N PRO A 51 -15.99 18.42 14.96
CA PRO A 51 -17.26 18.42 14.22
C PRO A 51 -17.11 18.83 12.75
N ALA A 52 -17.78 18.14 11.80
CA ALA A 52 -17.53 18.22 10.36
C ALA A 52 -17.57 19.64 9.72
N TRP A 53 -18.21 20.62 10.36
CA TRP A 53 -18.39 21.99 9.83
C TRP A 53 -17.14 22.89 9.87
N LEU A 54 -16.05 22.47 10.52
CA LEU A 54 -14.77 23.23 10.57
C LEU A 54 -13.77 22.80 9.47
N GLU A 55 -14.19 21.97 8.51
CA GLU A 55 -13.39 21.51 7.37
C GLU A 55 -12.76 22.64 6.48
N PRO A 56 -13.34 23.84 6.33
CA PRO A 56 -12.80 24.86 5.41
C PRO A 56 -11.57 25.64 5.90
N VAL A 57 -11.32 25.80 7.21
CA VAL A 57 -10.32 26.78 7.70
C VAL A 57 -8.89 26.21 7.67
N ARG A 58 -7.97 26.81 6.90
CA ARG A 58 -6.55 26.41 6.82
C ARG A 58 -5.79 26.87 8.09
N GLY A 59 -4.94 26.01 8.66
CA GLY A 59 -4.16 26.27 9.90
C GLY A 59 -4.77 25.63 11.15
N VAL A 60 -6.03 25.93 11.43
CA VAL A 60 -6.80 25.38 12.57
C VAL A 60 -6.98 23.84 12.45
N ARG A 61 -7.13 23.36 11.21
CA ARG A 61 -7.30 21.94 10.85
C ARG A 61 -6.22 20.99 11.36
N ALA A 62 -4.97 21.44 11.40
CA ALA A 62 -3.84 20.61 11.85
C ALA A 62 -3.88 20.39 13.36
N LEU A 63 -4.22 21.42 14.13
CA LEU A 63 -4.33 21.36 15.59
C LEU A 63 -5.49 20.45 16.04
N PHE A 64 -6.66 20.59 15.41
CA PHE A 64 -7.84 19.75 15.70
C PHE A 64 -7.69 18.29 15.25
N ARG A 65 -6.79 17.99 14.32
CA ARG A 65 -6.46 16.61 13.94
C ARG A 65 -5.37 16.04 14.83
N LEU A 66 -4.34 16.83 15.13
CA LEU A 66 -3.14 16.37 15.81
C LEU A 66 -3.38 16.24 17.32
N LEU A 67 -4.01 17.19 18.01
CA LEU A 67 -4.19 17.10 19.47
C LEU A 67 -5.01 15.86 19.89
N PRO A 68 -6.18 15.55 19.31
CA PRO A 68 -6.90 14.33 19.66
C PRO A 68 -6.12 13.07 19.31
N TYR A 69 -5.35 13.10 18.21
CA TYR A 69 -4.47 12.00 17.85
C TYR A 69 -3.36 11.79 18.90
N LEU A 70 -2.67 12.85 19.35
CA LEU A 70 -1.65 12.78 20.39
C LEU A 70 -2.23 12.30 21.72
N ALA A 71 -3.43 12.78 22.11
CA ALA A 71 -4.12 12.30 23.30
C ALA A 71 -4.47 10.81 23.22
N ARG A 72 -4.92 10.34 22.04
CA ARG A 72 -5.19 8.91 21.80
C ARG A 72 -3.91 8.08 21.83
N LEU A 73 -2.81 8.56 21.26
CA LEU A 73 -1.50 7.90 21.36
C LEU A 73 -1.08 7.78 22.82
N TRP A 74 -1.20 8.87 23.60
CA TRP A 74 -0.84 8.87 25.01
C TRP A 74 -1.67 7.86 25.82
N ALA A 75 -2.99 7.85 25.62
CA ALA A 75 -3.89 6.90 26.26
C ALA A 75 -3.61 5.45 25.83
N ALA A 76 -3.34 5.21 24.55
CA ALA A 76 -2.97 3.89 24.03
C ALA A 76 -1.63 3.40 24.63
N ALA A 77 -0.67 4.30 24.86
CA ALA A 77 0.56 3.98 25.60
C ALA A 77 0.31 3.69 27.08
N GLY A 78 -0.88 3.97 27.61
CA GLY A 78 -1.36 3.50 28.91
C GLY A 78 -1.78 2.03 28.93
N ARG A 79 -2.29 1.53 27.81
CA ARG A 79 -3.04 0.26 27.73
C ARG A 79 -2.36 -0.86 26.93
N ASN A 80 -1.24 -0.55 26.29
CA ASN A 80 -0.55 -1.47 25.38
C ASN A 80 0.93 -1.60 25.75
N ASP A 81 1.52 -2.73 25.37
CA ASP A 81 2.90 -3.10 25.68
C ASP A 81 3.86 -2.57 24.61
N LEU A 82 3.40 -2.53 23.35
CA LEU A 82 4.19 -2.05 22.21
C LEU A 82 3.36 -1.25 21.21
N PHE A 83 4.06 -0.44 20.43
CA PHE A 83 3.52 0.32 19.31
C PHE A 83 4.02 -0.27 18.00
N HIS A 84 3.09 -0.73 17.17
CA HIS A 84 3.36 -1.15 15.80
C HIS A 84 2.92 -0.03 14.86
N ILE A 85 3.87 0.66 14.23
CA ILE A 85 3.60 1.92 13.54
C ILE A 85 3.73 1.73 12.03
N MET A 86 2.62 1.85 11.30
CA MET A 86 2.60 1.87 9.83
C MET A 86 3.12 3.23 9.36
N ALA A 87 4.30 3.23 8.72
CA ALA A 87 5.00 4.45 8.33
C ALA A 87 5.28 4.51 6.82
N ASN A 88 5.26 5.72 6.28
CA ASN A 88 5.62 6.03 4.90
C ASN A 88 6.40 7.35 4.84
N SER A 89 6.83 7.72 3.64
CA SER A 89 7.59 8.94 3.35
C SER A 89 6.72 10.21 3.40
N GLY A 90 7.36 11.37 3.55
CA GLY A 90 6.70 12.68 3.44
C GLY A 90 6.09 13.20 4.74
N TRP A 91 5.11 14.10 4.64
CA TRP A 91 4.51 14.78 5.80
C TRP A 91 3.81 13.83 6.78
N SER A 92 3.30 12.70 6.31
CA SER A 92 2.71 11.66 7.16
C SER A 92 3.72 11.07 8.15
N TRP A 93 5.01 11.01 7.81
CA TRP A 93 6.06 10.64 8.75
C TRP A 93 6.08 11.61 9.94
N HIS A 94 6.16 12.91 9.66
CA HIS A 94 6.32 13.94 10.68
C HIS A 94 5.05 14.15 11.51
N LEU A 95 3.87 13.98 10.91
CA LEU A 95 2.59 14.21 11.58
C LEU A 95 2.09 12.99 12.35
N TYR A 96 2.46 11.77 11.96
CA TYR A 96 1.90 10.55 12.55
C TYR A 96 2.98 9.61 13.11
N ALA A 97 3.90 9.14 12.26
CA ALA A 97 4.88 8.15 12.68
C ALA A 97 5.81 8.67 13.78
N ALA A 98 6.41 9.85 13.59
CA ALA A 98 7.31 10.43 14.57
C ALA A 98 6.62 10.68 15.92
N PRO A 99 5.48 11.39 16.03
CA PRO A 99 4.82 11.57 17.33
C PRO A 99 4.46 10.26 18.03
N ALA A 100 4.02 9.24 17.29
CA ALA A 100 3.75 7.91 17.85
C ALA A 100 5.01 7.25 18.43
N ILE A 101 6.14 7.30 17.72
CA ILE A 101 7.43 6.80 18.21
C ILE A 101 7.83 7.51 19.50
N TRP A 102 7.78 8.84 19.51
CA TRP A 102 8.24 9.63 20.66
C TRP A 102 7.34 9.41 21.88
N ILE A 103 6.02 9.42 21.72
CA ILE A 103 5.08 9.15 22.83
C ILE A 103 5.28 7.73 23.38
N ALA A 104 5.43 6.73 22.51
CA ALA A 104 5.67 5.36 22.94
C ALA A 104 6.96 5.23 23.76
N LYS A 105 8.07 5.82 23.30
CA LYS A 105 9.34 5.78 24.05
C LYS A 105 9.31 6.59 25.34
N LEU A 106 8.67 7.76 25.37
CA LEU A 106 8.47 8.52 26.60
C LEU A 106 7.68 7.73 27.67
N ARG A 107 6.86 6.78 27.23
CA ARG A 107 6.04 5.89 28.06
C ARG A 107 6.70 4.51 28.31
N GLY A 108 7.96 4.34 27.92
CA GLY A 108 8.72 3.09 28.11
C GLY A 108 8.22 1.91 27.28
N LYS A 109 7.54 2.16 26.14
CA LYS A 109 6.98 1.12 25.28
C LYS A 109 7.96 0.69 24.19
N VAL A 110 7.85 -0.57 23.77
CA VAL A 110 8.56 -1.09 22.60
C VAL A 110 7.97 -0.47 21.35
N VAL A 111 8.82 -0.10 20.39
CA VAL A 111 8.45 0.55 19.14
C VAL A 111 8.93 -0.28 17.96
N VAL A 112 7.98 -0.78 17.18
CA VAL A 112 8.20 -1.44 15.89
C VAL A 112 7.73 -0.51 14.78
N ILE A 113 8.65 -0.07 13.93
CA ILE A 113 8.33 0.71 12.73
C ILE A 113 8.13 -0.23 11.57
N ASN A 114 6.95 -0.21 10.94
CA ASN A 114 6.65 -0.90 9.69
C ASN A 114 6.67 0.10 8.54
N TYR A 115 7.82 0.24 7.88
CA TYR A 115 8.03 1.25 6.83
C TYR A 115 7.71 0.72 5.44
N ARG A 116 6.89 1.44 4.68
CA ARG A 116 6.31 0.96 3.41
C ARG A 116 6.44 1.93 2.23
N GLY A 117 6.99 3.13 2.43
CA GLY A 117 7.02 4.16 1.39
C GLY A 117 7.99 3.85 0.25
N GLY A 118 7.51 3.78 -1.00
CA GLY A 118 8.36 3.55 -2.19
C GLY A 118 9.30 4.71 -2.52
N GLU A 119 9.02 5.91 -2.03
CA GLU A 119 9.82 7.13 -2.24
C GLU A 119 10.84 7.39 -1.11
N ALA A 120 11.23 6.33 -0.38
CA ALA A 120 12.08 6.44 0.81
C ALA A 120 13.41 7.15 0.53
N GLU A 121 14.06 6.84 -0.60
CA GLU A 121 15.37 7.40 -0.95
C GLU A 121 15.28 8.92 -1.16
N LYS A 122 14.34 9.38 -2.00
CA LYS A 122 14.12 10.83 -2.24
C LYS A 122 13.75 11.55 -0.94
N PHE A 123 12.96 10.91 -0.08
CA PHE A 123 12.59 11.47 1.21
C PHE A 123 13.78 11.57 2.17
N PHE A 124 14.61 10.54 2.28
CA PHE A 124 15.81 10.54 3.12
C PHE A 124 16.92 11.44 2.57
N ALA A 125 16.97 11.71 1.27
CA ALA A 125 17.86 12.73 0.74
C ALA A 125 17.53 14.13 1.29
N ARG A 126 16.24 14.44 1.47
CA ARG A 126 15.77 15.78 1.87
C ARG A 126 15.58 15.96 3.37
N ALA A 127 15.09 14.94 4.07
CA ALA A 127 14.56 15.08 5.43
C ALA A 127 15.30 14.23 6.49
N PHE A 128 16.36 13.50 6.13
CA PHE A 128 16.92 12.48 7.02
C PHE A 128 17.44 13.01 8.36
N ALA A 129 17.94 14.24 8.42
CA ALA A 129 18.33 14.87 9.70
C ALA A 129 17.15 14.93 10.71
N TRP A 130 15.92 15.08 10.22
CA TRP A 130 14.69 15.13 11.00
C TRP A 130 14.05 13.75 11.24
N VAL A 131 14.34 12.79 10.36
CA VAL A 131 13.85 11.41 10.45
C VAL A 131 14.72 10.59 11.42
N LYS A 132 16.05 10.75 11.35
CA LYS A 132 17.06 9.98 12.09
C LYS A 132 16.83 9.92 13.60
N PRO A 133 16.46 11.00 14.32
CA PRO A 133 16.22 10.94 15.76
C PRO A 133 15.06 10.00 16.12
N SER A 134 14.03 9.93 15.29
CA SER A 134 12.89 9.03 15.49
C SER A 134 13.26 7.59 15.13
N LEU A 135 14.04 7.37 14.07
CA LEU A 135 14.52 6.02 13.72
C LEU A 135 15.41 5.41 14.80
N LYS A 136 16.32 6.20 15.40
CA LYS A 136 17.18 5.75 16.51
C LYS A 136 16.43 5.30 17.77
N ARG A 137 15.14 5.64 17.85
CA ARG A 137 14.26 5.32 18.98
C ARG A 137 13.46 4.03 18.75
N ALA A 138 13.45 3.50 17.54
CA ALA A 138 12.80 2.24 17.24
C ALA A 138 13.57 1.07 17.85
N ASP A 139 12.86 0.12 18.42
CA ASP A 139 13.43 -1.14 18.90
C ASP A 139 13.55 -2.16 17.76
N ALA A 140 12.67 -2.05 16.75
CA ALA A 140 12.78 -2.78 15.49
C ALA A 140 12.25 -1.95 14.31
N ILE A 141 12.86 -2.15 13.14
CA ILE A 141 12.39 -1.59 11.87
C ILE A 141 12.11 -2.77 10.94
N ILE A 142 10.88 -2.89 10.47
CA ILE A 142 10.46 -3.87 9.49
C ILE A 142 10.14 -3.20 8.16
N VAL A 143 10.53 -3.87 7.08
CA VAL A 143 10.34 -3.43 5.69
C VAL A 143 9.87 -4.62 4.85
N PRO A 144 9.13 -4.42 3.76
CA PRO A 144 8.56 -5.53 3.01
C PRO A 144 9.52 -6.19 2.00
N SER A 145 10.62 -5.54 1.63
CA SER A 145 11.54 -6.08 0.61
C SER A 145 12.96 -5.61 0.82
N GLY A 146 13.90 -6.22 0.09
CA GLY A 146 15.32 -5.86 0.12
C GLY A 146 15.61 -4.43 -0.32
N PHE A 147 14.79 -3.86 -1.21
CA PHE A 147 14.92 -2.46 -1.65
C PHE A 147 14.95 -1.47 -0.48
N LEU A 148 13.96 -1.56 0.42
CA LEU A 148 13.96 -0.70 1.59
C LEU A 148 15.03 -1.11 2.61
N ALA A 149 15.36 -2.39 2.72
CA ALA A 149 16.44 -2.84 3.59
C ALA A 149 17.78 -2.19 3.20
N GLU A 150 18.07 -2.11 1.89
CA GLU A 150 19.27 -1.46 1.36
C GLU A 150 19.26 0.06 1.60
N ILE A 151 18.12 0.75 1.37
CA ILE A 151 18.00 2.19 1.62
C ILE A 151 18.28 2.53 3.09
N PHE A 152 17.73 1.74 4.01
CA PHE A 152 17.98 1.91 5.45
C PHE A 152 19.42 1.52 5.82
N GLY A 153 19.95 0.45 5.22
CA GLY A 153 21.32 -0.03 5.42
C GLY A 153 22.37 1.01 5.03
N LYS A 154 22.22 1.69 3.88
CA LYS A 154 23.05 2.83 3.45
C LYS A 154 23.09 3.99 4.47
N ARG A 155 22.13 4.01 5.41
CA ARG A 155 21.98 5.04 6.45
C ARG A 155 22.31 4.52 7.85
N GLY A 156 22.84 3.30 7.97
CA GLY A 156 23.27 2.69 9.22
C GLY A 156 22.13 2.16 10.08
N PHE A 157 20.98 1.82 9.48
CA PHE A 157 19.85 1.23 10.18
C PHE A 157 19.64 -0.22 9.75
N ALA A 158 19.72 -1.15 10.70
CA ALA A 158 19.33 -2.53 10.48
C ALA A 158 17.81 -2.65 10.33
N THR A 159 17.37 -3.59 9.49
CA THR A 159 15.94 -3.85 9.25
C THR A 159 15.66 -5.35 9.19
N HIS A 160 14.43 -5.74 9.46
CA HIS A 160 13.92 -7.08 9.21
C HIS A 160 12.98 -7.06 8.00
N ILE A 161 13.20 -7.97 7.06
CA ILE A 161 12.31 -8.10 5.91
C ILE A 161 11.10 -8.94 6.33
N VAL A 162 9.92 -8.33 6.30
CA VAL A 162 8.62 -8.97 6.53
C VAL A 162 7.73 -8.68 5.32
N PRO A 163 7.70 -9.59 4.33
CA PRO A 163 7.01 -9.36 3.07
C PRO A 163 5.51 -9.14 3.24
N ASN A 164 4.91 -8.43 2.29
CA ASN A 164 3.47 -8.42 2.12
C ASN A 164 2.95 -9.81 1.77
N ILE A 165 1.71 -10.06 2.17
CA ILE A 165 1.05 -11.35 1.98
C ILE A 165 -0.20 -11.18 1.11
N VAL A 166 -0.62 -12.28 0.52
CA VAL A 166 -1.86 -12.43 -0.23
C VAL A 166 -2.62 -13.63 0.33
N ASN A 167 -3.95 -13.56 0.35
CA ASN A 167 -4.78 -14.67 0.82
C ASN A 167 -4.97 -15.68 -0.33
N LEU A 168 -4.34 -16.84 -0.22
CA LEU A 168 -4.38 -17.92 -1.22
C LEU A 168 -5.71 -18.67 -1.27
N GLU A 169 -6.55 -18.58 -0.23
CA GLU A 169 -7.93 -19.11 -0.28
C GLU A 169 -8.83 -18.22 -1.16
N ARG A 170 -8.46 -16.96 -1.33
CA ARG A 170 -9.21 -15.98 -2.13
C ARG A 170 -8.67 -15.86 -3.55
N PHE A 171 -7.36 -15.85 -3.71
CA PHE A 171 -6.69 -15.77 -5.00
C PHE A 171 -6.08 -17.12 -5.32
N ALA A 172 -6.67 -17.79 -6.30
CA ALA A 172 -6.23 -19.10 -6.78
C ALA A 172 -6.21 -19.11 -8.30
N ALA A 173 -5.28 -19.86 -8.86
CA ALA A 173 -5.23 -20.15 -10.28
C ALA A 173 -6.43 -20.99 -10.71
N ILE A 174 -6.92 -20.73 -11.91
CA ILE A 174 -7.90 -21.57 -12.60
C ILE A 174 -7.22 -22.32 -13.76
N ASP A 175 -7.92 -23.31 -14.32
CA ASP A 175 -7.47 -23.97 -15.54
C ASP A 175 -7.36 -22.92 -16.67
N PRO A 176 -6.20 -22.81 -17.36
CA PRO A 176 -6.06 -21.94 -18.53
C PRO A 176 -7.14 -22.15 -19.61
N ALA A 177 -7.73 -23.35 -19.71
CA ALA A 177 -8.83 -23.63 -20.64
C ALA A 177 -10.13 -22.91 -20.30
N GLU A 178 -10.30 -22.44 -19.06
CA GLU A 178 -11.45 -21.63 -18.63
C GLU A 178 -11.29 -20.14 -18.97
N LYS A 179 -10.10 -19.72 -19.43
CA LYS A 179 -9.86 -18.32 -19.80
C LYS A 179 -10.47 -17.98 -21.17
N PRO A 180 -10.81 -16.71 -21.43
CA PRO A 180 -11.23 -16.27 -22.75
C PRO A 180 -10.19 -16.62 -23.83
N ALA A 181 -10.64 -16.98 -25.04
CA ALA A 181 -9.71 -17.31 -26.13
C ALA A 181 -8.83 -16.13 -26.56
N ALA A 182 -9.37 -14.90 -26.48
CA ALA A 182 -8.65 -13.69 -26.86
C ALA A 182 -7.65 -13.28 -25.76
N PRO A 183 -6.43 -12.84 -26.12
CA PRO A 183 -5.47 -12.33 -25.15
C PRO A 183 -6.08 -11.18 -24.34
N HIS A 184 -5.98 -11.25 -23.01
CA HIS A 184 -6.60 -10.26 -22.12
C HIS A 184 -5.61 -9.85 -21.05
N MET A 185 -5.40 -8.55 -20.92
CA MET A 185 -4.41 -7.96 -20.04
C MET A 185 -5.11 -7.13 -18.96
N LEU A 186 -4.51 -7.05 -17.77
CA LEU A 186 -5.04 -6.31 -16.64
C LEU A 186 -4.01 -5.33 -16.07
N VAL A 187 -4.43 -4.09 -15.85
CA VAL A 187 -3.75 -3.15 -14.94
C VAL A 187 -4.62 -2.93 -13.72
N ALA A 188 -4.22 -3.46 -12.56
CA ALA A 188 -4.95 -3.31 -11.29
C ALA A 188 -4.33 -2.17 -10.44
N ARG A 189 -4.39 -0.94 -10.95
CA ARG A 189 -3.82 0.27 -10.36
C ARG A 189 -4.77 1.46 -10.46
N ASN A 190 -4.64 2.40 -9.52
CA ASN A 190 -5.34 3.69 -9.60
C ASN A 190 -4.84 4.50 -10.82
N LEU A 191 -5.64 5.47 -11.24
CA LEU A 191 -5.34 6.37 -12.35
C LEU A 191 -4.64 7.63 -11.84
N GLU A 192 -3.47 7.42 -11.24
CA GLU A 192 -2.61 8.48 -10.70
C GLU A 192 -1.26 8.45 -11.42
N PRO A 193 -0.58 9.61 -11.57
CA PRO A 193 0.66 9.71 -12.37
C PRO A 193 1.76 8.72 -11.97
N LEU A 194 1.80 8.33 -10.68
CA LEU A 194 2.77 7.37 -10.16
C LEU A 194 2.66 5.98 -10.81
N TYR A 195 1.46 5.60 -11.25
CA TYR A 195 1.18 4.28 -11.79
C TYR A 195 1.30 4.20 -13.31
N ASP A 196 1.56 5.33 -14.00
CA ASP A 196 1.91 5.40 -15.42
C ASP A 196 1.09 4.48 -16.35
N ASN A 197 -0.24 4.55 -16.21
CA ASN A 197 -1.17 3.80 -17.05
C ASN A 197 -1.03 4.19 -18.55
N THR A 198 -0.43 5.34 -18.84
CA THR A 198 -0.03 5.79 -20.18
C THR A 198 0.91 4.78 -20.86
N THR A 199 1.94 4.31 -20.16
CA THR A 199 2.87 3.30 -20.69
C THR A 199 2.16 1.98 -21.00
N ALA A 200 1.19 1.56 -20.17
CA ALA A 200 0.39 0.37 -20.46
C ALA A 200 -0.45 0.52 -21.74
N LEU A 201 -1.05 1.69 -21.99
CA LEU A 201 -1.81 1.94 -23.23
C LEU A 201 -0.92 1.89 -24.46
N HIS A 202 0.28 2.48 -24.41
CA HIS A 202 1.25 2.40 -25.51
C HIS A 202 1.73 0.96 -25.76
N ALA A 203 2.01 0.20 -24.70
CA ALA A 203 2.39 -1.20 -24.82
C ALA A 203 1.26 -2.03 -25.44
N PHE A 204 0.03 -1.83 -24.97
CA PHE A 204 -1.15 -2.52 -25.50
C PHE A 204 -1.42 -2.19 -26.97
N ALA A 205 -1.22 -0.94 -27.40
CA ALA A 205 -1.34 -0.55 -28.81
C ALA A 205 -0.38 -1.35 -29.71
N ARG A 206 0.85 -1.63 -29.25
CA ARG A 206 1.81 -2.48 -29.99
C ARG A 206 1.39 -3.94 -30.03
N ILE A 207 0.76 -4.44 -28.97
CA ILE A 207 0.25 -5.81 -28.91
C ILE A 207 -0.91 -5.98 -29.89
N ARG A 208 -1.84 -5.02 -29.94
CA ARG A 208 -2.97 -4.99 -30.87
C ARG A 208 -2.57 -5.03 -32.35
N GLN A 209 -1.36 -4.59 -32.70
CA GLN A 209 -0.84 -4.71 -34.06
C GLN A 209 -0.61 -6.17 -34.48
N HIS A 210 -0.34 -7.06 -33.53
CA HIS A 210 -0.05 -8.48 -33.76
C HIS A 210 -1.19 -9.40 -33.30
N HIS A 211 -2.00 -8.94 -32.33
CA HIS A 211 -3.15 -9.64 -31.77
C HIS A 211 -4.38 -8.71 -31.82
N PRO A 212 -5.07 -8.61 -32.98
CA PRO A 212 -6.16 -7.68 -33.15
C PRO A 212 -7.36 -7.93 -32.23
N ASP A 213 -7.54 -9.13 -31.71
CA ASP A 213 -8.60 -9.50 -30.78
C ASP A 213 -8.25 -9.23 -29.30
N ALA A 214 -7.01 -8.83 -29.01
CA ALA A 214 -6.54 -8.59 -27.65
C ALA A 214 -7.33 -7.49 -26.93
N ARG A 215 -7.49 -7.65 -25.61
CA ARG A 215 -8.23 -6.73 -24.74
C ARG A 215 -7.37 -6.26 -23.57
N LEU A 216 -7.64 -5.05 -23.08
CA LEU A 216 -7.03 -4.49 -21.87
C LEU A 216 -8.12 -4.02 -20.92
N THR A 217 -8.05 -4.48 -19.66
CA THR A 217 -8.84 -3.90 -18.57
C THR A 217 -7.93 -3.08 -17.66
N ILE A 218 -8.34 -1.86 -17.34
CA ILE A 218 -7.70 -1.01 -16.32
C ILE A 218 -8.68 -0.89 -15.14
N ALA A 219 -8.35 -1.55 -14.03
CA ALA A 219 -9.14 -1.61 -12.80
C ALA A 219 -8.56 -0.65 -11.77
N GLY A 220 -9.17 0.53 -11.71
CA GLY A 220 -8.89 1.56 -10.73
C GLY A 220 -9.59 2.86 -11.06
N SER A 221 -9.49 3.82 -10.16
CA SER A 221 -10.04 5.16 -10.32
C SER A 221 -8.96 6.20 -10.06
N GLY A 222 -9.11 7.38 -10.64
CA GLY A 222 -8.19 8.47 -10.36
C GLY A 222 -8.36 9.63 -11.35
N PRO A 223 -7.64 10.75 -11.10
CA PRO A 223 -7.77 11.97 -11.88
C PRO A 223 -7.35 11.83 -13.34
N GLU A 224 -6.51 10.84 -13.70
CA GLU A 224 -6.00 10.69 -15.07
C GLU A 224 -7.00 10.04 -16.03
N ARG A 225 -8.19 9.62 -15.56
CA ARG A 225 -9.17 8.87 -16.37
C ARG A 225 -9.44 9.51 -17.73
N ALA A 226 -9.81 10.79 -17.75
CA ALA A 226 -10.18 11.48 -18.99
C ALA A 226 -9.01 11.56 -19.98
N ALA A 227 -7.78 11.79 -19.48
CA ALA A 227 -6.59 11.85 -20.31
C ALA A 227 -6.23 10.47 -20.89
N LEU A 228 -6.38 9.40 -20.10
CA LEU A 228 -6.14 8.03 -20.53
C LEU A 228 -7.17 7.54 -21.56
N GLU A 229 -8.45 7.91 -21.39
CA GLU A 229 -9.50 7.61 -22.37
C GLU A 229 -9.22 8.33 -23.71
N GLN A 230 -8.80 9.61 -23.67
CA GLN A 230 -8.38 10.34 -24.87
C GLN A 230 -7.16 9.71 -25.56
N LEU A 231 -6.18 9.25 -24.78
CA LEU A 231 -5.00 8.56 -25.31
C LEU A 231 -5.38 7.22 -25.98
N ALA A 232 -6.31 6.46 -25.39
CA ALA A 232 -6.81 5.23 -26.00
C ALA A 232 -7.48 5.50 -27.36
N CYS A 233 -8.22 6.61 -27.49
CA CYS A 233 -8.77 7.07 -28.76
C CYS A 233 -7.68 7.46 -29.76
N SER A 234 -6.68 8.25 -29.36
CA SER A 234 -5.61 8.68 -30.28
C SER A 234 -4.71 7.53 -30.73
N LEU A 235 -4.64 6.46 -29.95
CA LEU A 235 -3.94 5.23 -30.28
C LEU A 235 -4.79 4.24 -31.10
N ASN A 236 -6.06 4.56 -31.40
CA ASN A 236 -7.02 3.71 -32.10
C ASN A 236 -7.23 2.32 -31.43
N ILE A 237 -7.30 2.31 -30.10
CA ILE A 237 -7.51 1.09 -29.29
C ILE A 237 -8.69 1.22 -28.30
N ALA A 238 -9.43 2.32 -28.35
CA ALA A 238 -10.52 2.58 -27.40
C ALA A 238 -11.60 1.49 -27.40
N ASP A 239 -11.83 0.80 -28.52
CA ASP A 239 -12.75 -0.34 -28.66
C ASP A 239 -12.32 -1.56 -27.85
N ALA A 240 -11.04 -1.66 -27.50
CA ALA A 240 -10.43 -2.81 -26.85
C ALA A 240 -9.94 -2.53 -25.41
N VAL A 241 -10.16 -1.31 -24.90
CA VAL A 241 -9.78 -0.90 -23.54
C VAL A 241 -11.02 -0.69 -22.67
N THR A 242 -11.09 -1.42 -21.56
CA THR A 242 -12.13 -1.26 -20.54
C THR A 242 -11.58 -0.54 -19.31
N PHE A 243 -12.07 0.67 -19.04
CA PHE A 243 -11.83 1.36 -17.76
C PHE A 243 -12.88 0.92 -16.74
N ALA A 244 -12.59 -0.13 -15.97
CA ALA A 244 -13.54 -0.77 -15.06
C ALA A 244 -13.89 0.09 -13.84
N GLY A 245 -13.16 1.18 -13.60
CA GLY A 245 -13.28 1.98 -12.39
C GLY A 245 -12.79 1.21 -11.17
N ARG A 246 -13.31 1.58 -10.00
CA ARG A 246 -12.99 0.90 -8.75
C ARG A 246 -13.72 -0.45 -8.70
N VAL A 247 -12.95 -1.53 -8.67
CA VAL A 247 -13.45 -2.91 -8.47
C VAL A 247 -13.44 -3.23 -6.98
N GLU A 248 -14.52 -3.84 -6.47
CA GLU A 248 -14.58 -4.20 -5.06
C GLU A 248 -13.59 -5.33 -4.75
N ASN A 249 -13.04 -5.32 -3.53
CA ASN A 249 -11.97 -6.28 -3.18
C ASN A 249 -12.44 -7.74 -3.29
N ALA A 250 -13.73 -8.00 -3.11
CA ALA A 250 -14.34 -9.32 -3.27
C ALA A 250 -14.39 -9.80 -4.74
N GLU A 251 -14.42 -8.88 -5.70
CA GLU A 251 -14.53 -9.18 -7.14
C GLU A 251 -13.17 -9.30 -7.84
N MET A 252 -12.10 -8.80 -7.21
CA MET A 252 -10.74 -8.87 -7.75
C MET A 252 -10.29 -10.28 -8.14
N PRO A 253 -10.55 -11.36 -7.36
CA PRO A 253 -10.17 -12.71 -7.78
C PRO A 253 -10.77 -13.12 -9.13
N ALA A 254 -12.07 -12.90 -9.32
CA ALA A 254 -12.75 -13.21 -10.58
C ALA A 254 -12.16 -12.41 -11.75
N LEU A 255 -11.78 -11.15 -11.50
CA LEU A 255 -11.11 -10.35 -12.52
C LEU A 255 -9.74 -10.93 -12.93
N TYR A 256 -8.88 -11.32 -11.98
CA TYR A 256 -7.60 -11.95 -12.33
C TYR A 256 -7.78 -13.29 -13.07
N GLN A 257 -8.83 -14.03 -12.75
CA GLN A 257 -9.14 -15.31 -13.41
C GLN A 257 -9.48 -15.15 -14.89
N THR A 258 -9.97 -13.97 -15.31
CA THR A 258 -10.31 -13.69 -16.72
C THR A 258 -9.15 -13.22 -17.59
N VAL A 259 -7.97 -12.94 -17.00
CA VAL A 259 -6.84 -12.35 -17.74
C VAL A 259 -5.65 -13.30 -17.89
N HIS A 260 -4.86 -13.01 -18.91
CA HIS A 260 -3.66 -13.76 -19.29
C HIS A 260 -2.38 -13.12 -18.79
N ILE A 261 -2.32 -11.78 -18.71
CA ILE A 261 -1.13 -11.03 -18.29
C ILE A 261 -1.57 -9.88 -17.39
N ALA A 262 -0.89 -9.71 -16.26
CA ALA A 262 -1.01 -8.50 -15.45
C ALA A 262 0.14 -7.54 -15.78
N LEU A 263 -0.20 -6.28 -16.05
CA LEU A 263 0.75 -5.21 -16.32
C LEU A 263 0.90 -4.33 -15.08
N ASN A 264 2.15 -4.05 -14.69
CA ASN A 264 2.48 -3.08 -13.66
C ASN A 264 3.47 -2.02 -14.18
N PRO A 265 2.97 -0.93 -14.79
CA PRO A 265 3.83 0.10 -15.38
C PRO A 265 4.33 1.15 -14.38
N SER A 266 4.16 0.94 -13.07
CA SER A 266 4.45 1.93 -12.02
C SER A 266 5.84 2.58 -12.13
N LEU A 267 5.95 3.85 -11.75
CA LEU A 267 7.22 4.60 -11.69
C LEU A 267 7.95 4.43 -10.35
N ALA A 268 7.21 4.11 -9.29
CA ALA A 268 7.79 3.67 -8.04
C ALA A 268 6.82 2.74 -7.32
N ASP A 269 7.34 1.61 -6.87
CA ASP A 269 6.62 0.68 -6.02
C ASP A 269 7.62 -0.07 -5.11
N ASN A 270 7.12 -0.67 -4.05
CA ASN A 270 7.97 -1.36 -3.09
C ASN A 270 7.64 -2.84 -3.01
N MET A 271 6.36 -3.17 -2.80
CA MET A 271 5.91 -4.55 -2.82
C MET A 271 4.40 -4.55 -3.05
N PRO A 272 3.96 -4.27 -4.27
CA PRO A 272 2.55 -4.02 -4.52
C PRO A 272 1.70 -5.28 -4.36
N ILE A 273 0.57 -5.13 -3.66
CA ILE A 273 -0.36 -6.23 -3.43
C ILE A 273 -0.93 -6.78 -4.74
N SER A 274 -1.20 -5.94 -5.76
CA SER A 274 -1.76 -6.45 -7.01
C SER A 274 -0.81 -7.37 -7.79
N ILE A 275 0.52 -7.25 -7.63
CA ILE A 275 1.46 -8.22 -8.20
C ILE A 275 1.30 -9.56 -7.47
N LEU A 276 1.21 -9.55 -6.14
CA LEU A 276 0.99 -10.77 -5.36
C LEU A 276 -0.35 -11.43 -5.69
N GLU A 277 -1.42 -10.63 -5.86
CA GLU A 277 -2.74 -11.10 -6.27
C GLU A 277 -2.69 -11.74 -7.67
N ALA A 278 -2.04 -11.10 -8.64
CA ALA A 278 -1.86 -11.65 -9.98
C ALA A 278 -1.10 -12.99 -9.94
N LEU A 279 0.05 -13.04 -9.26
CA LEU A 279 0.86 -14.25 -9.15
C LEU A 279 0.12 -15.38 -8.41
N ALA A 280 -0.62 -15.06 -7.33
CA ALA A 280 -1.44 -16.05 -6.62
C ALA A 280 -2.60 -16.59 -7.48
N SER A 281 -3.12 -15.77 -8.39
CA SER A 281 -4.11 -16.18 -9.39
C SER A 281 -3.50 -16.88 -10.62
N GLY A 282 -2.22 -17.21 -10.60
CA GLY A 282 -1.54 -17.86 -11.74
C GLY A 282 -1.44 -16.97 -12.98
N VAL A 283 -1.50 -15.65 -12.80
CA VAL A 283 -1.38 -14.67 -13.89
C VAL A 283 0.07 -14.17 -13.93
N PRO A 284 0.82 -14.42 -15.01
CA PRO A 284 2.16 -13.87 -15.17
C PRO A 284 2.12 -12.33 -15.19
N VAL A 285 3.17 -11.73 -14.61
CA VAL A 285 3.29 -10.28 -14.43
C VAL A 285 4.38 -9.74 -15.35
N VAL A 286 4.07 -8.68 -16.08
CA VAL A 286 5.06 -7.82 -16.76
C VAL A 286 5.09 -6.49 -16.03
N SER A 287 6.26 -6.11 -15.52
CA SER A 287 6.41 -4.90 -14.72
C SER A 287 7.61 -4.07 -15.17
N THR A 288 7.58 -2.78 -14.86
CA THR A 288 8.78 -1.93 -14.80
C THR A 288 9.70 -2.38 -13.66
N ASP A 289 11.00 -2.16 -13.86
CA ASP A 289 12.06 -2.42 -12.87
C ASP A 289 12.22 -1.22 -11.93
N VAL A 290 11.33 -1.10 -10.96
CA VAL A 290 11.30 0.04 -10.03
C VAL A 290 11.21 -0.38 -8.57
N GLY A 291 11.94 0.36 -7.74
CA GLY A 291 11.93 0.21 -6.28
C GLY A 291 12.11 -1.23 -5.83
N GLY A 292 11.11 -1.78 -5.15
CA GLY A 292 11.16 -3.15 -4.64
C GLY A 292 10.56 -4.22 -5.56
N VAL A 293 10.02 -3.85 -6.72
CA VAL A 293 9.47 -4.80 -7.71
C VAL A 293 10.42 -5.93 -8.11
N PRO A 294 11.72 -5.70 -8.40
CA PRO A 294 12.65 -6.79 -8.76
C PRO A 294 12.88 -7.83 -7.65
N PHE A 295 12.38 -7.62 -6.43
CA PHE A 295 12.34 -8.65 -5.38
C PHE A 295 11.10 -9.56 -5.47
N LEU A 296 10.21 -9.33 -6.45
CA LEU A 296 8.97 -10.09 -6.67
C LEU A 296 8.90 -10.77 -8.05
N VAL A 297 9.42 -10.12 -9.10
CA VAL A 297 9.24 -10.48 -10.52
C VAL A 297 10.58 -10.75 -11.17
#